data_AF-A0A3A4WKU4-F1
#
_entry.id   AF-A0A3A4WKU4-F1
#
_cell.length_a   1.000
_cell.length_b   1.000
_cell.length_c   1.000
_cell.angle_alpha   90.00
_cell.angle_beta   90.00
_cell.angle_gamma   90.00
#
_symmetry.space_group_name_H-M   'P 1'
#
loop_
_entity.id
_entity.type
_entity.pdbx_description
1 polymer ?
#
loop_
_entity_poly.entity_id
_entity_poly.type
_entity_poly.pdbx_seq_one_letter_code
_entity_poly.pdbx_strand_id
1 'polypeptide(L)'
;MGLKEDLEAKEQQCQTTEDFVNLAKEVMEGVSDKEWADRLFEDGAYWAAASGDFLALAKGALQVFGDKEKGKAYLDQGKTYCANVQELVNMAKAASEIGEAEAAKEIIVAAQAKCVKIKDFLDLSKIVQEVLSDEGLAGETADKALAKCSRAADYNEYAKS
;
A
#
# COMPACT_ATOMS: atom_id res chain seq x y z
N MET A 1 7.03 36.51 8.51
CA MET A 1 5.93 35.61 8.16
C MET A 1 5.68 34.72 9.36
N GLY A 2 4.41 34.50 9.72
CA GLY A 2 4.04 33.51 10.72
C GLY A 2 4.11 32.11 10.12
N LEU A 3 4.34 31.08 10.94
CA LEU A 3 4.40 29.68 10.51
C LEU A 3 3.19 29.28 9.63
N LYS A 4 1.99 29.75 9.98
CA LYS A 4 0.79 29.53 9.18
C LYS A 4 0.87 30.13 7.77
N GLU A 5 1.37 31.36 7.64
CA GLU A 5 1.52 32.03 6.34
C GLU A 5 2.56 31.31 5.45
N ASP A 6 3.64 30.79 6.04
CA ASP A 6 4.63 30.00 5.32
C ASP A 6 4.05 28.67 4.80
N LEU A 7 3.20 28.01 5.60
CA LEU A 7 2.52 26.77 5.22
C LEU A 7 1.45 27.01 4.13
N GLU A 8 0.69 28.11 4.21
CA GLU A 8 -0.26 28.51 3.15
C GLU A 8 0.48 28.81 1.82
N ALA A 9 1.67 29.41 1.88
CA ALA A 9 2.49 29.62 0.69
C ALA A 9 3.04 28.31 0.10
N LYS A 10 3.31 27.30 0.93
CA LYS A 10 3.65 25.94 0.47
C LYS A 10 2.47 25.23 -0.16
N GLU A 11 1.26 25.37 0.39
CA GLU A 11 0.03 24.77 -0.17
C GLU A 11 -0.18 25.15 -1.63
N GLN A 12 0.06 26.42 -1.98
CA GLN A 12 -0.06 26.92 -3.36
C GLN A 12 0.97 26.31 -4.33
N GLN A 13 2.02 25.68 -3.80
CA GLN A 13 3.09 25.04 -4.57
C GLN A 13 2.94 23.52 -4.63
N CYS A 14 2.01 22.93 -3.89
CA CYS A 14 1.74 21.49 -3.93
C CYS A 14 1.26 21.08 -5.33
N GLN A 15 1.89 20.06 -5.91
CA GLN A 15 1.54 19.55 -7.25
C GLN A 15 1.28 18.05 -7.26
N THR A 16 1.66 17.35 -6.19
CA THR A 16 1.56 15.91 -6.07
C THR A 16 0.86 15.52 -4.78
N THR A 17 0.26 14.32 -4.77
CA THR A 17 -0.32 13.71 -3.56
C THR A 17 0.65 13.72 -2.39
N GLU A 18 1.94 13.47 -2.65
CA GLU A 18 2.98 13.44 -1.64
C GLU A 18 3.25 14.83 -1.05
N ASP A 19 3.21 15.89 -1.86
CA ASP A 19 3.32 17.27 -1.36
C ASP A 19 2.20 17.59 -0.38
N PHE A 20 0.96 17.22 -0.73
CA PHE A 20 -0.21 17.45 0.12
C PHE A 20 -0.13 16.66 1.44
N VAL A 21 0.26 15.39 1.40
CA VAL A 21 0.43 14.55 2.61
C VAL A 21 1.53 15.11 3.52
N ASN A 22 2.66 15.50 2.94
CA ASN A 22 3.77 16.10 3.70
C ASN A 22 3.36 17.43 4.33
N LEU A 23 2.65 18.29 3.58
CA LEU A 23 2.16 19.55 4.10
C LEU A 23 1.14 19.33 5.23
N ALA A 24 0.23 18.37 5.10
CA ALA A 24 -0.74 18.05 6.15
C ALA A 24 -0.05 17.62 7.45
N LYS A 25 1.06 16.88 7.34
CA LYS A 25 1.89 16.54 8.49
C LYS A 25 2.52 17.78 9.13
N GLU A 26 3.12 18.67 8.33
CA GLU A 26 3.67 19.93 8.84
C GLU A 26 2.60 20.81 9.51
N VAL A 27 1.39 20.86 8.94
CA VAL A 27 0.24 21.59 9.50
C VAL A 27 -0.15 21.01 10.87
N MET A 28 -0.21 19.69 11.01
CA MET A 28 -0.52 19.06 12.30
C MET A 28 0.58 19.28 13.35
N GLU A 29 1.86 19.19 12.95
CA GLU A 29 3.01 19.38 13.85
C GLU A 29 3.19 20.85 14.27
N GLY A 30 2.97 21.79 13.36
CA GLY A 30 3.25 23.21 13.59
C GLY A 30 2.08 24.04 14.09
N VAL A 31 0.86 23.72 13.63
CA VAL A 31 -0.36 24.52 13.87
C VAL A 31 -1.47 23.69 14.52
N SER A 32 -1.38 22.35 14.45
CA SER A 32 -2.39 21.41 14.97
C SER A 32 -3.80 21.65 14.42
N ASP A 33 -3.88 22.11 13.17
CA ASP A 33 -5.13 22.36 12.46
C ASP A 33 -5.57 21.08 11.71
N LYS A 34 -6.41 20.29 12.38
CA LYS A 34 -6.90 19.03 11.83
C LYS A 34 -7.80 19.23 10.60
N GLU A 35 -8.63 20.27 10.59
CA GLU A 35 -9.53 20.54 9.47
C GLU A 35 -8.73 20.90 8.21
N TRP A 36 -7.66 21.67 8.36
CA TRP A 36 -6.77 21.98 7.26
C TRP A 36 -6.01 20.75 6.77
N ALA A 37 -5.43 19.96 7.68
CA ALA A 37 -4.78 18.71 7.30
C ALA A 37 -5.76 17.75 6.59
N ASP A 38 -7.02 17.67 7.02
CA ASP A 38 -8.03 16.85 6.34
C ASP A 38 -8.30 17.34 4.91
N ARG A 39 -8.44 18.67 4.70
CA ARG A 39 -8.60 19.24 3.34
C ARG A 39 -7.41 18.93 2.42
N LEU A 40 -6.18 19.03 2.94
CA LEU A 40 -4.99 18.68 2.17
C LEU A 40 -5.00 17.21 1.73
N PHE A 41 -5.49 16.30 2.56
CA PHE A 41 -5.66 14.90 2.17
C PHE A 41 -6.73 14.68 1.10
N GLU A 42 -7.82 15.46 1.12
CA GLU A 42 -8.84 15.45 0.06
C GLU A 42 -8.26 15.95 -1.27
N ASP A 43 -7.50 17.05 -1.24
CA ASP A 43 -6.81 17.58 -2.41
C ASP A 43 -5.78 16.56 -2.95
N GLY A 44 -4.97 15.96 -2.07
CA GLY A 44 -4.04 14.90 -2.44
C GLY A 44 -4.74 13.71 -3.08
N ALA A 45 -5.88 13.28 -2.54
CA ALA A 45 -6.69 12.19 -3.10
C ALA A 45 -7.29 12.55 -4.47
N TYR A 46 -7.66 13.81 -4.69
CA TYR A 46 -8.14 14.29 -5.97
C TYR A 46 -7.05 14.23 -7.06
N TRP A 47 -5.79 14.50 -6.70
CA TRP A 47 -4.64 14.43 -7.61
C TRP A 47 -4.05 13.03 -7.78
N ALA A 48 -4.43 12.07 -6.93
CA ALA A 48 -3.93 10.71 -6.96
C ALA A 48 -4.24 10.02 -8.30
N ALA A 49 -3.19 9.52 -8.97
CA ALA A 49 -3.29 8.89 -10.29
C ALA A 49 -2.71 7.48 -10.33
N ALA A 50 -1.96 7.07 -9.30
CA ALA A 50 -1.33 5.76 -9.21
C ALA A 50 -1.53 5.14 -7.82
N SER A 51 -1.35 3.82 -7.71
CA SER A 51 -1.45 3.12 -6.42
C SER A 51 -0.46 3.65 -5.37
N GLY A 52 0.68 4.21 -5.80
CA GLY A 52 1.66 4.85 -4.93
C GLY A 52 1.13 6.11 -4.22
N ASP A 53 0.29 6.90 -4.90
CA ASP A 53 -0.36 8.08 -4.32
C ASP A 53 -1.29 7.69 -3.16
N PHE A 54 -2.15 6.70 -3.41
CA PHE A 54 -3.04 6.14 -2.40
C PHE A 54 -2.28 5.47 -1.25
N LEU A 55 -1.11 4.90 -1.52
CA LEU A 55 -0.22 4.38 -0.48
C LEU A 55 0.29 5.49 0.44
N ALA A 56 0.68 6.63 -0.14
CA ALA A 56 1.12 7.80 0.62
C ALA A 56 -0.02 8.35 1.48
N LEU A 57 -1.23 8.45 0.93
CA LEU A 57 -2.43 8.85 1.66
C LEU A 57 -2.78 7.85 2.78
N ALA A 58 -2.71 6.55 2.52
CA ALA A 58 -3.01 5.54 3.54
C ALA A 58 -2.06 5.63 4.74
N LYS A 59 -0.75 5.71 4.48
CA LYS A 59 0.28 5.85 5.52
C LYS A 59 0.16 7.20 6.23
N GLY A 60 -0.05 8.26 5.46
CA GLY A 60 -0.24 9.61 5.96
C GLY A 60 -1.44 9.69 6.91
N ALA A 61 -2.57 9.06 6.57
CA ALA A 61 -3.77 9.13 7.40
C ALA A 61 -3.54 8.56 8.81
N LEU A 62 -2.78 7.47 8.91
CA LEU A 62 -2.36 6.91 10.19
C LEU A 62 -1.37 7.83 10.92
N GLN A 63 -0.36 8.34 10.22
CA GLN A 63 0.69 9.17 10.84
C GLN A 63 0.17 10.53 11.32
N VAL A 64 -0.73 11.15 10.56
CA VAL A 64 -1.23 12.51 10.77
C VAL A 64 -2.44 12.52 11.70
N PHE A 65 -3.36 11.57 11.55
CA PHE A 65 -4.62 11.54 12.30
C PHE A 65 -4.75 10.37 13.27
N GLY A 66 -3.90 9.35 13.18
CA GLY A 66 -4.12 8.08 13.87
C GLY A 66 -5.34 7.31 13.32
N ASP A 67 -5.83 7.69 12.13
CA ASP A 67 -7.09 7.19 11.59
C ASP A 67 -6.87 5.98 10.66
N LYS A 68 -7.12 4.80 11.23
CA LYS A 68 -7.00 3.53 10.50
C LYS A 68 -8.10 3.35 9.45
N GLU A 69 -9.31 3.82 9.72
CA GLU A 69 -10.43 3.67 8.78
C GLU A 69 -10.19 4.53 7.53
N LYS A 70 -9.70 5.75 7.72
CA LYS A 70 -9.27 6.62 6.61
C LYS A 70 -8.11 6.00 5.84
N GLY A 71 -7.12 5.44 6.55
CA GLY A 71 -6.02 4.71 5.92
C GLY A 71 -6.50 3.52 5.06
N LYS A 72 -7.44 2.74 5.57
CA LYS A 72 -8.05 1.62 4.86
C LYS A 72 -8.81 2.06 3.61
N ALA A 73 -9.58 3.14 3.68
CA ALA A 73 -10.33 3.66 2.53
C ALA A 73 -9.39 4.03 1.37
N TYR A 74 -8.21 4.59 1.66
CA TYR A 74 -7.19 4.85 0.63
C TYR A 74 -6.54 3.57 0.09
N LEU A 75 -6.33 2.56 0.93
CA LEU A 75 -5.83 1.26 0.45
C LEU A 75 -6.82 0.60 -0.52
N ASP A 76 -8.12 0.63 -0.20
CA ASP A 76 -9.16 0.07 -1.06
C ASP A 76 -9.22 0.80 -2.41
N GLN A 77 -9.09 2.13 -2.40
CA GLN A 77 -8.98 2.91 -3.64
C GLN A 77 -7.73 2.56 -4.42
N GLY A 78 -6.55 2.61 -3.82
CA GLY A 78 -5.31 2.36 -4.56
C GLY A 78 -5.18 0.92 -5.06
N LYS A 79 -5.86 -0.06 -4.44
CA LYS A 79 -5.91 -1.46 -4.91
C LYS A 79 -6.44 -1.54 -6.34
N THR A 80 -7.38 -0.66 -6.71
CA THR A 80 -7.93 -0.64 -8.08
C THR A 80 -6.96 -0.05 -9.10
N TYR A 81 -5.94 0.69 -8.65
CA TYR A 81 -4.91 1.28 -9.50
C TYR A 81 -3.68 0.39 -9.65
N CYS A 82 -3.58 -0.71 -8.90
CA CYS A 82 -2.45 -1.63 -9.03
C CYS A 82 -2.45 -2.38 -10.36
N ALA A 83 -1.48 -2.10 -11.20
CA ALA A 83 -1.29 -2.73 -12.50
C ALA A 83 -0.65 -4.11 -12.38
N ASN A 84 0.28 -4.29 -11.44
CA ASN A 84 1.14 -5.47 -11.34
C ASN A 84 1.21 -6.05 -9.91
N VAL A 85 1.83 -7.23 -9.79
CA VAL A 85 2.00 -7.96 -8.52
C VAL A 85 2.83 -7.15 -7.50
N GLN A 86 3.87 -6.45 -7.94
CA GLN A 86 4.74 -5.67 -7.06
C GLN A 86 4.00 -4.51 -6.38
N GLU A 87 3.14 -3.81 -7.12
CA GLU A 87 2.28 -2.75 -6.57
C GLU A 87 1.29 -3.29 -5.54
N LEU A 88 0.66 -4.43 -5.81
CA LEU A 88 -0.23 -5.09 -4.84
C LEU A 88 0.54 -5.52 -3.59
N VAL A 89 1.75 -6.08 -3.74
CA VAL A 89 2.62 -6.43 -2.62
C VAL A 89 2.94 -5.22 -1.75
N ASN A 90 3.35 -4.10 -2.35
CA ASN A 90 3.66 -2.87 -1.62
C ASN A 90 2.42 -2.35 -0.87
N MET A 91 1.24 -2.52 -1.45
CA MET A 91 -0.02 -2.13 -0.83
C MET A 91 -0.43 -3.06 0.31
N ALA A 92 -0.26 -4.38 0.16
CA ALA A 92 -0.46 -5.35 1.22
C ALA A 92 0.49 -5.10 2.40
N LYS A 93 1.74 -4.72 2.11
CA LYS A 93 2.70 -4.30 3.14
C LYS A 93 2.18 -3.12 3.95
N ALA A 94 1.73 -2.07 3.27
CA ALA A 94 1.19 -0.90 3.96
C ALA A 94 -0.07 -1.22 4.77
N ALA A 95 -0.97 -2.06 4.22
CA ALA A 95 -2.12 -2.57 4.95
C ALA A 95 -1.71 -3.26 6.27
N SER A 96 -0.69 -4.12 6.22
CA SER A 96 -0.13 -4.76 7.42
C SER A 96 0.48 -3.75 8.39
N GLU A 97 1.28 -2.80 7.90
CA GLU A 97 1.93 -1.75 8.72
C GLU A 97 0.91 -0.89 9.48
N ILE A 98 -0.28 -0.64 8.90
CA ILE A 98 -1.35 0.11 9.57
C ILE A 98 -2.28 -0.76 10.44
N GLY A 99 -2.02 -2.07 10.51
CA GLY A 99 -2.79 -3.04 11.29
C GLY A 99 -4.02 -3.60 10.59
N GLU A 100 -4.18 -3.36 9.28
CA GLU A 100 -5.25 -3.91 8.44
C GLU A 100 -4.82 -5.26 7.83
N ALA A 101 -4.62 -6.25 8.69
CA ALA A 101 -4.15 -7.58 8.28
C ALA A 101 -5.09 -8.27 7.29
N GLU A 102 -6.41 -8.11 7.46
CA GLU A 102 -7.40 -8.69 6.53
C GLU A 102 -7.34 -8.01 5.15
N ALA A 103 -7.19 -6.68 5.10
CA ALA A 103 -7.01 -5.99 3.81
C ALA A 103 -5.71 -6.43 3.13
N ALA A 104 -4.63 -6.63 3.91
CA ALA A 104 -3.37 -7.17 3.38
C ALA A 104 -3.57 -8.54 2.72
N LYS A 105 -4.29 -9.46 3.37
CA LYS A 105 -4.63 -10.78 2.81
C LYS A 105 -5.42 -10.66 1.51
N GLU A 106 -6.46 -9.84 1.47
CA GLU A 106 -7.26 -9.64 0.26
C GLU A 106 -6.45 -9.06 -0.91
N ILE A 107 -5.49 -8.18 -0.62
CA ILE A 107 -4.59 -7.62 -1.63
C ILE A 107 -3.63 -8.70 -2.16
N ILE A 108 -3.11 -9.57 -1.28
CA ILE A 108 -2.28 -10.72 -1.71
C ILE A 108 -3.09 -11.69 -2.56
N VAL A 109 -4.35 -11.97 -2.23
CA VAL A 109 -5.23 -12.80 -3.07
C VAL A 109 -5.40 -12.18 -4.47
N ALA A 110 -5.54 -10.84 -4.55
CA ALA A 110 -5.55 -10.15 -5.83
C ALA A 110 -4.20 -10.27 -6.57
N ALA A 111 -3.08 -10.29 -5.85
CA ALA A 111 -1.74 -10.46 -6.42
C ALA A 111 -1.55 -11.87 -6.99
N GLN A 112 -2.01 -12.90 -6.26
CA GLN A 112 -2.01 -14.29 -6.71
C GLN A 112 -2.79 -14.47 -8.02
N ALA A 113 -3.92 -13.76 -8.19
CA ALA A 113 -4.72 -13.81 -9.41
C ALA A 113 -3.98 -13.26 -10.65
N LYS A 114 -2.96 -12.42 -10.45
CA LYS A 114 -2.10 -11.88 -11.52
C LYS A 114 -0.84 -12.72 -11.77
N CYS A 115 -0.49 -13.65 -10.88
CA CYS A 115 0.65 -14.55 -11.06
C CYS A 115 0.38 -15.56 -12.20
N VAL A 116 1.38 -15.78 -13.05
CA VAL A 116 1.25 -16.67 -14.22
C VAL A 116 2.19 -17.87 -14.11
N LYS A 117 3.44 -17.64 -13.69
CA LYS A 117 4.49 -18.67 -13.59
C LYS A 117 4.63 -19.18 -12.17
N ILE A 118 5.17 -20.39 -12.04
CA ILE A 118 5.50 -21.01 -10.75
C ILE A 118 6.38 -20.08 -9.92
N LYS A 119 7.45 -19.52 -10.51
CA LYS A 119 8.29 -18.51 -9.85
C LYS A 119 7.50 -17.31 -9.32
N ASP A 120 6.50 -16.81 -10.04
CA ASP A 120 5.73 -15.64 -9.59
C ASP A 120 4.99 -15.92 -8.28
N PHE A 121 4.42 -17.13 -8.14
CA PHE A 121 3.77 -17.56 -6.90
C PHE A 121 4.79 -17.79 -5.78
N LEU A 122 5.96 -18.38 -6.08
CA LEU A 122 6.99 -18.65 -5.07
C LEU A 122 7.64 -17.36 -4.55
N ASP A 123 7.92 -16.41 -5.44
CA ASP A 123 8.39 -15.08 -5.05
C ASP A 123 7.33 -14.38 -4.19
N LEU A 124 6.05 -14.44 -4.57
CA LEU A 124 4.95 -13.88 -3.78
C LEU A 124 4.85 -14.55 -2.39
N SER A 125 4.95 -15.87 -2.32
CA SER A 125 4.94 -16.64 -1.06
C SER A 125 6.05 -16.18 -0.10
N LYS A 126 7.28 -16.00 -0.61
CA LYS A 126 8.39 -15.49 0.19
C LYS A 126 8.12 -14.10 0.70
N ILE A 127 7.63 -13.22 -0.18
CA ILE A 127 7.30 -11.86 0.21
C ILE A 127 6.20 -11.84 1.29
N VAL A 128 5.17 -12.67 1.17
CA VAL A 128 4.13 -12.82 2.21
C VAL A 128 4.75 -13.21 3.55
N GLN A 129 5.66 -14.19 3.56
CA GLN A 129 6.34 -14.61 4.79
C GLN A 129 7.23 -13.51 5.37
N GLU A 130 8.02 -12.83 4.54
CA GLU A 130 8.94 -11.76 4.96
C GLU A 130 8.22 -10.50 5.46
N VAL A 131 7.10 -10.14 4.80
CA VAL A 131 6.45 -8.85 5.00
C VAL A 131 5.22 -8.94 5.89
N LEU A 132 4.43 -10.00 5.75
CA LEU A 132 3.20 -10.19 6.52
C LEU A 132 3.40 -11.15 7.70
N SER A 133 4.49 -11.92 7.71
CA SER A 133 4.72 -13.00 8.69
C SER A 133 3.52 -13.97 8.80
N ASP A 134 2.75 -14.10 7.71
CA ASP A 134 1.59 -14.97 7.61
C ASP A 134 2.01 -16.29 6.95
N GLU A 135 2.48 -17.23 7.77
CA GLU A 135 2.94 -18.55 7.32
C GLU A 135 1.83 -19.33 6.61
N GLY A 136 0.57 -19.14 7.03
CA GLY A 136 -0.58 -19.80 6.41
C GLY A 136 -0.82 -19.30 4.99
N LEU A 137 -0.84 -17.98 4.80
CA LEU A 137 -1.02 -17.38 3.48
C LEU A 137 0.19 -17.63 2.57
N ALA A 138 1.40 -17.64 3.13
CA ALA A 138 2.61 -18.04 2.38
C ALA A 138 2.47 -19.49 1.89
N GLY A 139 2.12 -20.42 2.78
CA GLY A 139 1.88 -21.82 2.43
C GLY A 139 0.82 -21.99 1.35
N GLU A 140 -0.34 -21.31 1.47
CA GLU A 140 -1.40 -21.34 0.44
C GLU A 140 -0.89 -20.81 -0.91
N THR A 141 -0.07 -19.77 -0.89
CA THR A 141 0.53 -19.19 -2.10
C THR A 141 1.49 -20.18 -2.77
N ALA A 142 2.32 -20.87 -1.99
CA ALA A 142 3.21 -21.93 -2.47
C ALA A 142 2.41 -23.13 -3.02
N ASP A 143 1.35 -23.57 -2.35
CA ASP A 143 0.50 -24.67 -2.81
C ASP A 143 -0.14 -24.36 -4.17
N LYS A 144 -0.52 -23.09 -4.41
CA LYS A 144 -0.97 -22.64 -5.75
C LYS A 144 0.12 -22.76 -6.81
N ALA A 145 1.38 -22.52 -6.46
CA ALA A 145 2.52 -22.76 -7.36
C ALA A 145 2.68 -24.25 -7.66
N LEU A 146 2.58 -25.10 -6.64
CA LEU A 146 2.68 -26.56 -6.79
C LEU A 146 1.58 -27.11 -7.70
N ALA A 147 0.34 -26.64 -7.55
CA ALA A 147 -0.80 -27.04 -8.37
C ALA A 147 -0.63 -26.69 -9.87
N LYS A 148 0.26 -25.75 -10.22
CA LYS A 148 0.61 -25.43 -11.62
C LYS A 148 1.68 -26.36 -12.20
N CYS A 149 2.38 -27.15 -11.38
CA CYS A 149 3.43 -28.05 -11.83
C CYS A 149 2.85 -29.22 -12.62
N SER A 150 3.36 -29.43 -13.84
CA SER A 150 2.86 -30.48 -14.75
C SER A 150 3.96 -31.37 -15.32
N ARG A 151 5.23 -30.94 -15.24
CA ARG A 151 6.41 -31.66 -15.74
C ARG A 151 7.56 -31.61 -14.75
N ALA A 152 8.51 -32.54 -14.86
CA ALA A 152 9.64 -32.65 -13.94
C ALA A 152 10.45 -31.34 -13.76
N ALA A 153 10.57 -30.53 -14.81
CA ALA A 153 11.22 -29.22 -14.73
C ALA A 153 10.50 -28.24 -13.79
N ASP A 154 9.16 -28.28 -13.77
CA ASP A 154 8.33 -27.42 -12.91
C ASP A 154 8.54 -27.76 -11.43
N TYR A 155 8.56 -29.06 -11.09
CA TYR A 155 8.84 -29.53 -9.72
C TYR A 155 10.28 -29.19 -9.28
N ASN A 156 11.24 -29.22 -10.20
CA ASN A 156 12.61 -28.78 -9.92
C ASN A 156 12.71 -27.28 -9.67
N GLU A 157 11.89 -26.46 -10.32
CA GLU A 157 11.80 -25.01 -10.06
C GLU A 157 11.14 -24.74 -8.70
N TYR A 158 10.08 -25.47 -8.39
CA TYR A 158 9.40 -25.44 -7.09
C TYR A 158 10.35 -25.77 -5.93
N ALA A 159 11.10 -26.87 -6.03
CA ALA A 159 11.98 -27.34 -4.97
C ALA A 159 13.24 -26.50 -4.73
N LYS A 160 13.58 -25.58 -5.66
CA LYS A 160 14.76 -24.69 -5.57
C LYS A 160 14.44 -23.33 -4.98
N SER A 161 13.16 -23.00 -4.88
CA SER A 161 12.70 -21.72 -4.32
C SER A 161 12.59 -21.85 -2.81
#